data_AF-A0A158H0Y8-F1
#
_entry.id   AF-A0A158H0Y8-F1
#
_cell.length_a   1.000
_cell.length_b   1.000
_cell.length_c   1.000
_cell.angle_alpha   90.00
_cell.angle_beta   90.00
_cell.angle_gamma   90.00
#
_symmetry.space_group_name_H-M   'P 1'
#
loop_
_entity.id
_entity.type
_entity.pdbx_description
1 polymer ?
#
loop_
_entity_poly.entity_id
_entity_poly.type
_entity_poly.pdbx_seq_one_letter_code
_entity_poly.pdbx_strand_id
1 'polypeptide(L)' 'MKPPSTDERTRRRPSTVTINVLTALIGLVTLGAGIGWLVYKWIVDMEVPYFAIPLVMTVPVIVAAAFRNYWD' A
#
# COMPACT_ATOMS: atom_id res chain seq x y z
N MET A 1 -22.17 0.24 40.35
CA MET A 1 -21.75 -0.07 38.96
C MET A 1 -20.27 0.23 38.85
N LYS A 2 -19.44 -0.75 38.49
CA LYS A 2 -18.00 -0.55 38.26
C LYS A 2 -17.85 0.17 36.91
N PRO A 3 -17.04 1.25 36.79
CA PRO A 3 -16.81 1.87 35.49
C PRO A 3 -16.22 0.82 34.54
N PRO A 4 -16.54 0.87 33.23
CA PRO A 4 -15.91 -0.02 32.27
C PRO A 4 -14.40 0.20 32.37
N SER A 5 -13.65 -0.88 32.62
CA SER A 5 -12.19 -0.79 32.55
C SER A 5 -11.85 -0.37 31.13
N THR A 6 -11.17 0.77 31.01
CA THR A 6 -10.44 1.17 29.81
C THR A 6 -9.26 0.22 29.64
N ASP A 7 -9.53 -1.08 29.44
CA ASP A 7 -8.61 -2.00 28.78
C ASP A 7 -8.68 -1.73 27.28
N GLU A 8 -8.49 -0.47 26.93
CA GLU A 8 -8.19 -0.06 25.57
C GLU A 8 -6.80 -0.60 25.34
N ARG A 9 -6.74 -1.86 24.84
CA ARG A 9 -5.51 -2.54 24.44
C ARG A 9 -4.64 -1.47 23.80
N THR A 10 -3.57 -1.08 24.49
CA THR A 10 -2.57 -0.18 23.93
C THR A 10 -2.01 -0.92 22.73
N ARG A 11 -2.64 -0.72 21.56
CA ARG A 11 -2.19 -1.23 20.28
C ARG A 11 -0.77 -0.72 20.24
N ARG A 12 0.21 -1.62 20.26
CA ARG A 12 1.64 -1.26 20.19
C ARG A 12 1.81 -0.55 18.86
N ARG A 13 1.58 0.77 18.85
CA ARG A 13 1.66 1.61 17.67
C ARG A 13 3.15 1.67 17.34
N PRO A 14 3.57 1.13 16.18
CA PRO A 14 4.93 1.36 15.73
C PRO A 14 5.18 2.87 15.64
N SER A 15 6.43 3.29 15.79
CA SER A 15 6.80 4.70 15.63
C SER A 15 6.26 5.27 14.32
N THR A 16 5.83 6.53 14.33
CA THR A 16 5.37 7.24 13.12
C THR A 16 6.39 7.16 11.98
N VAL A 17 7.68 7.19 12.31
CA VAL A 17 8.78 7.04 11.34
C VAL A 17 8.74 5.65 10.72
N THR A 18 8.60 4.59 11.53
CA THR A 18 8.52 3.21 11.05
C THR A 18 7.32 3.01 10.13
N ILE A 19 6.15 3.54 10.50
CA ILE A 19 4.94 3.43 9.67
C ILE A 19 5.15 4.17 8.34
N ASN A 20 5.72 5.37 8.35
CA ASN A 20 5.95 6.14 7.12
C ASN A 20 6.93 5.43 6.17
N VAL A 21 8.02 4.87 6.69
CA VAL A 21 8.96 4.08 5.89
C VAL A 21 8.25 2.86 5.31
N LEU A 22 7.46 2.15 6.12
CA LEU A 22 6.74 0.96 5.67
C LEU A 22 5.68 1.31 4.62
N THR A 23 4.94 2.40 4.80
CA THR A 23 4.00 2.96 3.81
C THR A 23 4.70 3.24 2.47
N ALA A 24 5.86 3.90 2.51
CA ALA A 24 6.62 4.22 1.30
C ALA A 24 7.13 2.93 0.61
N LEU A 25 7.64 1.97 1.38
CA LEU A 25 8.09 0.68 0.86
C LEU A 25 6.94 -0.11 0.21
N ILE A 26 5.77 -0.13 0.83
CA ILE A 26 4.59 -0.80 0.25
C ILE A 26 4.18 -0.14 -1.07
N GLY A 27 4.15 1.18 -1.12
CA GLY A 27 3.91 1.92 -2.36
C GLY A 27 4.93 1.56 -3.44
N LEU A 28 6.22 1.54 -3.10
CA LEU A 28 7.30 1.23 -4.03
C LEU A 28 7.23 -0.21 -4.56
N VAL A 29 6.97 -1.18 -3.68
CA VAL A 29 6.82 -2.60 -4.07
C VAL A 29 5.61 -2.77 -4.98
N THR A 30 4.49 -2.13 -4.66
CA THR A 30 3.26 -2.21 -5.46
C THR A 30 3.46 -1.61 -6.85
N LEU A 31 4.14 -0.45 -6.92
CA LEU A 31 4.49 0.18 -8.18
C LEU A 31 5.44 -0.70 -9.00
N GLY A 32 6.48 -1.26 -8.37
CA GLY A 32 7.43 -2.17 -9.01
C GLY A 32 6.76 -3.41 -9.58
N ALA A 33 5.82 -4.01 -8.85
CA ALA A 33 5.03 -5.13 -9.32
C ALA A 33 4.16 -4.75 -10.54
N GLY A 34 3.51 -3.59 -10.50
CA GLY A 34 2.71 -3.09 -11.63
C GLY A 34 3.54 -2.79 -12.88
N ILE A 35 4.70 -2.12 -12.73
CA ILE A 35 5.63 -1.87 -13.84
C ILE A 35 6.17 -3.18 -14.40
N GLY A 36 6.60 -4.11 -13.52
CA GLY A 36 7.09 -5.43 -13.94
C GLY A 36 6.03 -6.20 -14.74
N TRP A 37 4.76 -6.13 -14.32
CA TRP A 37 3.65 -6.72 -15.05
C TRP A 37 3.41 -6.06 -16.43
N LEU A 38 3.49 -4.72 -16.52
CA LEU A 38 3.37 -4.01 -17.80
C LEU A 38 4.49 -4.42 -18.78
N VAL A 39 5.73 -4.51 -18.29
CA VAL A 39 6.88 -4.95 -19.09
C VAL A 39 6.71 -6.40 -19.54
N TYR A 40 6.27 -7.29 -18.64
CA TYR A 40 5.98 -8.67 -18.98
C TYR A 40 4.92 -8.78 -20.07
N LYS A 41 3.80 -8.04 -19.94
CA LYS A 41 2.73 -8.03 -20.95
C LYS A 41 3.22 -7.55 -22.31
N TRP A 42 4.02 -6.49 -22.31
CA TRP A 42 4.60 -5.97 -23.55
C TRP A 42 5.51 -6.98 -24.26
N ILE A 43 6.31 -7.74 -23.51
CA ILE A 43 7.28 -8.69 -24.06
C ILE A 43 6.62 -10.02 -24.45
N VAL A 44 5.78 -10.59 -23.59
CA VAL A 44 5.24 -11.94 -23.75
C VAL A 44 3.96 -11.95 -24.57
N ASP A 45 3.05 -11.01 -24.30
CA ASP A 45 1.75 -10.99 -24.96
C ASP A 45 1.74 -10.05 -26.19
N MET A 46 2.83 -9.32 -26.44
CA MET A 46 2.95 -8.30 -27.51
C MET A 46 1.82 -7.25 -27.49
N GLU A 47 1.18 -7.09 -26.35
CA GLU A 47 0.08 -6.16 -26.12
C GLU A 47 0.55 -5.05 -25.20
N VAL A 48 0.23 -3.81 -25.54
CA VAL A 48 0.40 -2.68 -24.63
C VAL A 48 -0.94 -2.43 -23.94
N PRO A 49 -1.10 -2.77 -22.64
CA PRO A 49 -2.35 -2.58 -21.93
C PRO A 49 -2.51 -1.11 -21.51
N TYR A 50 -2.79 -0.22 -22.47
CA TYR A 50 -2.88 1.23 -22.25
C TYR A 50 -3.86 1.62 -21.13
N PHE A 51 -4.98 0.90 -21.01
CA PHE A 51 -5.96 1.10 -19.95
C PHE A 51 -5.42 0.80 -18.54
N ALA A 52 -4.43 -0.07 -18.43
CA ALA A 52 -3.83 -0.44 -17.15
C ALA A 52 -2.77 0.57 -16.68
N ILE A 53 -2.32 1.50 -17.53
CA ILE A 53 -1.29 2.49 -17.15
C ILE A 53 -1.79 3.39 -16.01
N PRO A 54 -2.98 4.05 -16.09
CA PRO A 54 -3.51 4.82 -14.96
C PRO A 54 -3.70 3.96 -13.71
N LEU A 55 -4.12 2.70 -13.87
CA LEU A 55 -4.31 1.77 -12.76
C LEU A 55 -2.98 1.49 -12.03
N VAL A 56 -1.92 1.15 -12.76
CA VAL A 56 -0.58 0.88 -12.22
C VAL A 56 0.00 2.10 -11.51
N MET A 57 -0.33 3.31 -11.96
CA MET A 57 0.12 4.55 -11.33
C MET A 57 -0.67 4.91 -10.06
N THR A 58 -1.97 4.58 -10.01
CA THR A 58 -2.87 4.99 -8.91
C THR A 58 -2.96 3.96 -7.78
N VAL A 59 -2.92 2.67 -8.10
CA VAL A 59 -3.00 1.58 -7.10
C VAL A 59 -1.93 1.70 -6.01
N PRO A 60 -0.65 2.01 -6.29
CA PRO A 60 0.37 2.19 -5.26
C PRO A 60 0.03 3.29 -4.25
N VAL A 61 -0.56 4.40 -4.72
CA VAL A 61 -0.96 5.53 -3.88
C VAL A 61 -2.12 5.14 -2.97
N ILE A 62 -3.12 4.45 -3.53
CA ILE A 62 -4.29 3.99 -2.77
C ILE A 62 -3.86 2.98 -1.71
N VAL A 63 -3.02 2.01 -2.06
CA VAL A 63 -2.52 0.99 -1.12
C VAL A 63 -1.68 1.63 -0.02
N ALA A 64 -0.80 2.58 -0.36
CA ALA A 64 0.00 3.31 0.62
C ALA A 64 -0.88 4.13 1.58
N ALA A 65 -1.88 4.85 1.06
CA ALA A 65 -2.81 5.63 1.87
C ALA A 65 -3.68 4.74 2.77
N ALA A 66 -4.21 3.64 2.24
CA ALA A 66 -5.00 2.67 3.00
C ALA A 66 -4.17 2.03 4.13
N PHE A 67 -2.92 1.66 3.83
CA PHE A 67 -2.00 1.12 4.83
C PHE A 67 -1.71 2.15 5.92
N ARG A 68 -1.43 3.41 5.56
CA ARG A 68 -1.18 4.47 6.54
C ARG A 68 -2.41 4.69 7.44
N ASN A 69 -3.60 4.77 6.87
CA ASN A 69 -4.86 4.97 7.60
C ASN A 69 -5.19 3.80 8.54
N TYR A 70 -4.74 2.58 8.25
CA TYR A 70 -4.94 1.43 9.12
C TYR A 70 -4.12 1.51 10.43
N TRP A 71 -3.02 2.26 10.40
CA TRP A 71 -2.08 2.43 11.51
C TRP A 71 -2.16 3.80 12.20
N ASP A 72 -2.88 4.75 11.61
CA ASP A 72 -3.28 6.02 12.24
C ASP A 72 -4.31 5.77 13.37
#